data_AF-A0A838V2Q5-F1
#
_entry.id   AF-A0A838V2Q5-F1
#
_cell.length_a   1.000
_cell.length_b   1.000
_cell.length_c   1.000
_cell.angle_alpha   90.00
_cell.angle_beta   90.00
_cell.angle_gamma   90.00
#
_symmetry.space_group_name_H-M   'P 1'
#
loop_
_entity.id
_entity.type
_entity.pdbx_description
1 polymer ?
#
loop_
_entity_poly.entity_id
_entity_poly.type
_entity_poly.pdbx_seq_one_letter_code
_entity_poly.pdbx_strand_id
1 'polypeptide(L)'
;MIDRIIQALESITMVFDTLSIPYYIGGSVSAYQYGYQRATNDIDIIADIQEAQAYPLAMQLGNDYYADAEMIRDAIRRRSSCNFIHLSTGLKVDIFLLKDTPYTYEQMRRRHMVSFDATHQFPVSRSKIPSSPSSTGTILAAKSQIGNGKTSMN
;
A
#
# COMPACT_ATOMS: atom_id res chain seq x y z
N MET A 1 -8.86 -14.17 -8.73
CA MET A 1 -7.51 -13.63 -8.36
C MET A 1 -7.50 -12.13 -8.53
N ILE A 2 -7.91 -11.62 -9.70
CA ILE A 2 -8.11 -10.18 -9.91
C ILE A 2 -9.16 -9.59 -8.96
N ASP A 3 -10.22 -10.31 -8.61
CA ASP A 3 -11.27 -9.81 -7.71
C ASP A 3 -10.72 -9.42 -6.34
N ARG A 4 -9.74 -10.18 -5.83
CA ARG A 4 -9.04 -9.85 -4.56
C ARG A 4 -8.23 -8.56 -4.67
N ILE A 5 -7.63 -8.30 -5.84
CA ILE A 5 -6.86 -7.08 -6.11
C ILE A 5 -7.82 -5.90 -6.22
N ILE A 6 -8.91 -6.03 -6.98
CA ILE A 6 -9.94 -5.01 -7.12
C ILE A 6 -10.51 -4.65 -5.74
N GLN A 7 -10.90 -5.63 -4.94
CA GLN A 7 -11.43 -5.42 -3.60
C GLN A 7 -10.45 -4.65 -2.70
N ALA A 8 -9.16 -5.00 -2.74
CA ALA A 8 -8.12 -4.33 -1.96
C ALA A 8 -7.68 -2.98 -2.55
N LEU A 9 -7.98 -2.69 -3.81
CA LEU A 9 -7.72 -1.38 -4.41
C LEU A 9 -8.90 -0.45 -4.10
N GLU A 10 -10.12 -0.90 -4.34
CA GLU A 10 -11.33 -0.11 -4.15
C GLU A 10 -11.43 0.49 -2.75
N SER A 11 -11.21 -0.33 -1.71
CA SER A 11 -11.29 0.13 -0.32
C SER A 11 -10.20 1.15 0.03
N ILE A 12 -8.93 0.90 -0.32
CA ILE A 12 -7.85 1.86 -0.04
C ILE A 12 -7.95 3.14 -0.88
N THR A 13 -8.34 3.04 -2.15
CA THR A 13 -8.48 4.21 -3.02
C THR A 13 -9.61 5.12 -2.58
N MET A 14 -10.72 4.55 -2.09
CA MET A 14 -11.82 5.33 -1.52
C MET A 14 -11.38 6.14 -0.30
N VAL A 15 -10.54 5.56 0.55
CA VAL A 15 -9.95 6.27 1.71
C VAL A 15 -8.99 7.37 1.27
N PHE A 16 -8.14 7.10 0.27
CA PHE A 16 -7.25 8.13 -0.29
C PHE A 16 -8.01 9.29 -0.92
N ASP A 17 -9.07 9.01 -1.68
CA ASP A 17 -9.92 10.02 -2.29
C ASP A 17 -10.63 10.85 -1.21
N THR A 18 -11.17 10.21 -0.18
CA THR A 18 -11.83 10.86 0.96
C THR A 18 -10.89 11.82 1.70
N LEU A 19 -9.62 11.42 1.85
CA LEU A 19 -8.58 12.23 2.51
C LEU A 19 -7.87 13.20 1.56
N SER A 20 -8.27 13.26 0.30
CA SER A 20 -7.62 14.05 -0.76
C SER A 20 -6.12 13.79 -0.87
N ILE A 21 -5.71 12.53 -0.72
CA ILE A 21 -4.33 12.07 -0.89
C ILE A 21 -4.11 11.78 -2.38
N PRO A 22 -3.19 12.47 -3.08
CA PRO A 22 -2.84 12.11 -4.45
C PRO A 22 -2.11 10.77 -4.50
N TYR A 23 -2.55 9.84 -5.34
CA TYR A 23 -1.89 8.55 -5.53
C TYR A 23 -1.93 8.07 -6.98
N TYR A 24 -1.09 7.09 -7.29
CA TYR A 24 -1.23 6.24 -8.47
C TYR A 24 -0.73 4.83 -8.17
N ILE A 25 -1.33 3.85 -8.82
CA ILE A 25 -0.88 2.46 -8.81
C ILE A 25 0.32 2.35 -9.75
N GLY A 26 1.41 1.75 -9.25
CA GLY A 26 2.60 1.47 -10.03
C GLY A 26 2.80 -0.04 -10.25
N GLY A 27 4.02 -0.40 -10.66
CA GLY A 27 4.54 -1.74 -10.45
C GLY A 27 3.83 -2.81 -11.26
N SER A 28 3.81 -4.02 -10.72
CA SER A 28 3.36 -5.23 -11.42
C SER A 28 1.86 -5.27 -11.71
N VAL A 29 1.04 -4.60 -10.89
CA VAL A 29 -0.41 -4.50 -11.09
C VAL A 29 -0.74 -3.65 -12.33
N SER A 30 0.09 -2.66 -12.67
CA SER A 30 -0.01 -1.93 -13.95
C SER A 30 0.25 -2.79 -15.19
N ALA A 31 0.85 -3.98 -15.03
CA ALA A 31 1.11 -4.93 -16.11
C ALA A 31 -0.12 -5.80 -16.45
N TYR A 32 -1.21 -5.73 -15.67
CA TYR A 32 -2.47 -6.42 -15.98
C TYR A 32 -3.04 -5.97 -17.34
N GLN A 33 -2.83 -4.68 -17.70
CA GLN A 33 -3.15 -4.10 -19.01
C GLN A 33 -2.54 -4.87 -20.20
N TYR A 34 -1.44 -5.61 -19.98
CA TYR A 34 -0.64 -6.24 -21.04
C TYR A 34 -0.67 -7.76 -21.01
N GLY A 35 -1.62 -8.38 -20.28
CA GLY A 35 -1.83 -9.84 -20.32
C GLY A 35 -0.77 -10.67 -19.61
N TYR A 36 0.13 -10.05 -18.85
CA TYR A 36 1.11 -10.77 -18.04
C TYR A 36 0.52 -11.07 -16.67
N GLN A 37 -0.03 -12.28 -16.51
CA GLN A 37 -0.34 -12.87 -15.21
C GLN A 37 0.98 -13.20 -14.48
N ARG A 38 1.69 -12.19 -13.99
CA ARG A 38 2.64 -12.45 -12.92
C ARG A 38 1.82 -12.63 -11.65
N ALA A 39 2.04 -13.74 -10.97
CA ALA A 39 1.58 -13.92 -9.60
C ALA A 39 2.31 -12.89 -8.74
N THR A 40 1.75 -11.69 -8.61
CA THR A 40 2.29 -10.65 -7.75
C THR A 40 1.43 -10.61 -6.51
N ASN A 41 2.03 -11.05 -5.41
CA ASN A 41 1.38 -11.07 -4.10
C ASN A 41 1.25 -9.66 -3.50
N ASP A 42 1.87 -8.67 -4.13
CA ASP A 42 2.01 -7.32 -3.61
C ASP A 42 1.44 -6.31 -4.63
N ILE A 43 0.68 -5.34 -4.12
CA ILE A 43 0.16 -4.18 -4.85
C ILE A 43 1.05 -2.99 -4.52
N ASP A 44 1.60 -2.32 -5.52
CA ASP A 44 2.43 -1.14 -5.31
C ASP A 44 1.65 0.16 -5.57
N ILE A 45 1.59 1.05 -4.59
CA ILE A 45 0.96 2.37 -4.71
C ILE A 45 1.96 3.45 -4.32
N ILE A 46 2.03 4.50 -5.13
CA ILE A 46 2.76 5.72 -4.80
C ILE A 46 1.73 6.74 -4.32
N ALA A 47 1.93 7.31 -3.14
CA ALA A 47 0.99 8.25 -2.53
C ALA A 47 1.71 9.45 -1.89
N ASP A 48 1.12 10.63 -2.02
CA ASP A 48 1.58 11.88 -1.40
C ASP A 48 0.85 12.10 -0.07
N ILE A 49 1.27 11.34 0.95
CA ILE A 49 0.66 11.35 2.28
C ILE A 49 1.39 12.37 3.15
N GLN A 50 0.64 13.35 3.68
CA GLN A 50 1.16 14.34 4.61
C GLN A 50 1.13 13.81 6.06
N GLU A 51 2.02 14.29 6.93
CA GLU A 51 2.10 13.83 8.33
C GLU A 51 0.78 14.00 9.09
N ALA A 52 0.04 15.07 8.80
CA ALA A 52 -1.28 15.33 9.36
C ALA A 52 -2.34 14.28 8.94
N GLN A 53 -2.16 13.61 7.80
CA GLN A 53 -3.09 12.60 7.28
C GLN A 53 -2.79 11.20 7.82
N ALA A 54 -1.65 10.97 8.49
CA ALA A 54 -1.27 9.62 8.94
C ALA A 54 -2.27 8.97 9.90
N TYR A 55 -2.77 9.74 10.89
CA TYR A 55 -3.76 9.24 11.84
C TYR A 55 -5.16 9.09 11.21
N PRO A 56 -5.70 10.09 10.48
CA PRO A 56 -6.95 9.93 9.72
C PRO A 56 -6.92 8.73 8.76
N LEU A 57 -5.78 8.49 8.09
CA LEU A 57 -5.61 7.36 7.18
C LEU A 57 -5.70 6.03 7.91
N ALA A 58 -4.92 5.83 8.98
CA ALA A 58 -4.98 4.60 9.76
C ALA A 58 -6.38 4.36 10.37
N MET A 59 -7.04 5.42 10.83
CA MET A 59 -8.40 5.33 11.36
C MET A 59 -9.43 4.91 10.31
N GLN A 60 -9.40 5.50 9.10
CA GLN A 60 -10.36 5.18 8.05
C GLN A 60 -10.12 3.79 7.44
N LEU A 61 -8.85 3.35 7.35
CA LEU A 61 -8.53 1.98 6.95
C LEU A 61 -9.03 0.95 7.97
N GLY A 62 -9.04 1.31 9.26
CA GLY A 62 -9.76 0.61 10.31
C GLY A 62 -9.49 -0.89 10.36
N ASN A 63 -10.55 -1.70 10.36
CA ASN A 63 -10.46 -3.16 10.45
C ASN A 63 -10.28 -3.85 9.08
N ASP A 64 -10.27 -3.10 7.99
CA ASP A 64 -10.08 -3.67 6.65
C ASP A 64 -8.59 -3.88 6.35
N TYR A 65 -7.73 -3.07 6.99
CA TYR A 65 -6.28 -3.17 6.85
C TYR A 65 -5.56 -3.27 8.19
N TYR A 66 -4.49 -4.06 8.19
CA TYR A 66 -3.41 -3.85 9.14
C TYR A 66 -2.59 -2.63 8.71
N ALA A 67 -2.89 -1.47 9.29
CA ALA A 67 -2.18 -0.21 9.08
C ALA A 67 -2.11 0.58 10.39
N ASP A 68 -0.92 1.04 10.77
CA ASP A 68 -0.69 1.78 12.01
C ASP A 68 -0.22 3.21 11.73
N ALA A 69 -0.71 4.18 12.51
CA ALA A 69 -0.41 5.59 12.32
C ALA A 69 1.07 5.92 12.56
N GLU A 70 1.73 5.28 13.54
CA GLU A 70 3.17 5.48 13.78
C GLU A 70 3.99 4.90 12.63
N MET A 71 3.62 3.72 12.12
CA MET A 71 4.26 3.14 10.93
C MET A 71 4.18 4.09 9.72
N ILE A 72 3.02 4.74 9.50
CA ILE A 72 2.85 5.71 8.42
C ILE A 72 3.70 6.96 8.68
N ARG A 73 3.67 7.52 9.90
CA ARG A 73 4.50 8.68 10.29
C ARG A 73 5.99 8.41 10.10
N ASP A 74 6.45 7.24 10.51
CA ASP A 74 7.85 6.84 10.36
C ASP A 74 8.26 6.70 8.90
N ALA A 75 7.36 6.23 8.03
CA ALA A 75 7.60 6.19 6.59
C ALA A 75 7.66 7.60 5.97
N ILE A 76 6.77 8.50 6.40
CA ILE A 76 6.78 9.92 5.98
C ILE A 76 8.10 10.59 6.39
N ARG A 77 8.50 10.48 7.66
CA ARG A 77 9.72 11.09 8.20
C ARG A 77 10.98 10.59 7.50
N ARG A 78 11.03 9.29 7.18
CA ARG A 78 12.15 8.67 6.46
C ARG A 78 12.06 8.81 4.95
N ARG A 79 10.98 9.41 4.42
CA ARG A 79 10.66 9.48 2.98
C ARG A 79 10.82 8.10 2.30
N SER A 80 10.33 7.08 2.98
CA SER A 80 10.48 5.67 2.59
C SER A 80 9.14 5.08 2.15
N SER A 81 9.00 3.76 2.27
CA SER A 81 7.73 3.07 2.11
C SER A 81 7.23 2.50 3.44
N CYS A 82 5.93 2.18 3.48
CA CYS A 82 5.30 1.31 4.46
C CYS A 82 4.46 0.27 3.73
N ASN A 83 3.98 -0.77 4.42
CA ASN A 83 3.07 -1.73 3.83
C ASN A 83 1.79 -1.80 4.66
N PHE A 84 0.67 -1.99 3.97
CA PHE A 84 -0.60 -2.33 4.57
C PHE A 84 -0.96 -3.76 4.17
N ILE A 85 -1.70 -4.46 5.02
CA ILE A 85 -2.19 -5.80 4.70
C ILE A 85 -3.70 -5.74 4.69
N HIS A 86 -4.32 -5.96 3.53
CA HIS A 86 -5.77 -6.05 3.43
C HIS A 86 -6.23 -7.36 4.08
N LEU A 87 -6.93 -7.28 5.21
CA LEU A 87 -7.18 -8.43 6.08
C LEU A 87 -8.14 -9.45 5.45
N SER A 88 -9.13 -8.98 4.68
CA SER A 88 -10.08 -9.87 4.00
C SER A 88 -9.44 -10.72 2.91
N THR A 89 -8.45 -10.17 2.20
CA THR A 89 -7.83 -10.88 1.07
C THR A 89 -6.42 -11.36 1.36
N GLY A 90 -5.78 -10.94 2.45
CA GLY A 90 -4.38 -11.23 2.76
C GLY A 90 -3.38 -10.62 1.78
N LEU A 91 -3.80 -9.68 0.91
CA LEU A 91 -2.91 -9.01 -0.02
C LEU A 91 -2.11 -7.93 0.69
N LYS A 92 -0.83 -7.84 0.33
CA LYS A 92 0.05 -6.77 0.78
C LYS A 92 -0.05 -5.60 -0.19
N VAL A 93 -0.16 -4.40 0.36
CA VAL A 93 -0.16 -3.14 -0.37
C VAL A 93 1.05 -2.33 0.08
N ASP A 94 2.07 -2.27 -0.76
CA ASP A 94 3.27 -1.48 -0.54
C ASP A 94 3.01 -0.01 -0.93
N ILE A 95 3.03 0.87 0.06
CA ILE A 95 2.83 2.30 -0.10
C ILE A 95 4.20 3.00 -0.12
N PHE A 96 4.54 3.57 -1.26
CA PHE A 96 5.74 4.38 -1.44
C PHE A 96 5.38 5.85 -1.34
N LEU A 97 6.03 6.57 -0.44
CA LEU A 97 5.82 8.01 -0.30
C LEU A 97 6.34 8.72 -1.55
N LEU A 98 5.53 9.65 -2.07
CA LEU A 98 5.91 10.45 -3.21
C LEU A 98 7.21 11.19 -2.89
N LYS A 99 8.26 10.90 -3.68
CA LYS A 99 9.53 11.61 -3.53
C LYS A 99 9.39 13.01 -4.11
N ASP A 100 10.09 13.96 -3.51
CA ASP A 100 10.17 15.34 -3.98
C ASP A 100 11.16 15.45 -5.16
N THR A 101 10.80 14.87 -6.31
CA THR A 101 11.62 14.91 -7.52
C THR A 101 10.78 15.28 -8.74
N PRO A 102 11.32 16.02 -9.72
CA PRO A 102 10.59 16.37 -10.94
C PRO A 102 10.01 15.14 -11.67
N TYR A 103 10.73 14.01 -11.64
CA TYR A 103 10.28 12.77 -12.26
C TYR A 103 9.01 12.22 -11.63
N THR A 104 8.95 12.12 -10.30
CA THR A 104 7.80 11.58 -9.56
C THR A 104 6.58 12.50 -9.65
N TYR A 105 6.76 13.82 -9.65
CA TYR A 105 5.66 14.75 -9.92
C TYR A 105 5.12 14.60 -11.35
N GLU A 106 5.98 14.48 -12.35
CA GLU A 106 5.51 14.23 -13.72
C GLU A 106 4.79 12.89 -13.85
N GLN A 107 5.20 11.84 -13.11
CA GLN A 107 4.46 10.57 -13.08
C GLN A 107 3.08 10.73 -12.44
N MET A 108 2.99 11.46 -11.33
CA MET A 108 1.73 11.77 -10.65
C MET A 108 0.80 12.60 -11.53
N ARG A 109 1.34 13.54 -12.31
CA ARG A 109 0.60 14.41 -13.25
C ARG A 109 0.11 13.66 -14.49
N ARG A 110 0.87 12.67 -14.97
CA ARG A 110 0.56 11.87 -16.16
C ARG A 110 -0.20 10.57 -15.85
N ARG A 111 -0.60 10.35 -14.61
CA ARG A 111 -1.44 9.20 -14.24
C ARG A 111 -2.74 9.24 -15.05
N HIS A 112 -3.20 8.08 -15.49
CA HIS A 112 -4.43 7.95 -16.26
C HIS A 112 -5.25 6.80 -15.69
N MET A 113 -6.57 6.88 -15.85
CA MET A 113 -7.46 5.80 -15.42
C MET A 113 -7.28 4.59 -16.32
N VAL A 114 -7.15 3.43 -15.68
CA VAL A 114 -7.04 2.13 -16.31
C VAL A 114 -8.16 1.24 -15.80
N SER A 115 -8.93 0.64 -16.71
CA SER A 115 -9.96 -0.34 -16.39
C SER A 115 -9.35 -1.69 -16.00
N PHE A 116 -9.75 -2.19 -14.84
CA PHE A 116 -9.41 -3.54 -14.38
C PHE A 116 -10.52 -4.53 -14.73
N ASP A 117 -11.76 -4.04 -14.78
CA ASP A 117 -12.94 -4.73 -15.32
C ASP A 117 -13.94 -3.69 -15.90
N ALA A 118 -15.21 -4.08 -16.06
CA ALA A 118 -16.25 -3.22 -16.61
C ALA A 118 -16.63 -2.02 -15.72
N THR A 119 -16.38 -2.10 -14.40
CA THR A 119 -16.88 -1.12 -13.42
C THR A 119 -15.77 -0.45 -12.61
N HIS A 120 -14.56 -1.02 -12.58
CA HIS A 120 -13.46 -0.56 -11.75
C HIS A 120 -12.35 0.03 -12.60
N GLN A 121 -12.06 1.30 -12.34
CA GLN A 121 -10.97 2.04 -12.95
C GLN A 121 -10.09 2.64 -11.87
N PHE A 122 -8.78 2.55 -12.05
CA PHE A 122 -7.82 3.08 -11.09
C PHE A 122 -6.76 3.94 -11.76
N PRO A 123 -6.23 4.97 -11.08
CA PRO A 123 -5.16 5.80 -11.63
C PRO A 123 -3.84 5.02 -11.66
N VAL A 124 -3.30 4.82 -12.86
CA VAL A 124 -2.05 4.08 -13.10
C VAL A 124 -1.03 5.00 -13.77
N SER A 125 0.25 4.80 -13.46
CA SER A 125 1.37 5.47 -14.14
C SER A 125 2.53 4.49 -14.39
N ARG A 126 3.20 4.60 -15.56
CA ARG A 126 4.38 3.77 -15.90
C ARG A 126 5.60 4.24 -15.13
N SER A 127 5.64 3.91 -13.85
CA SER A 127 6.78 4.20 -13.00
C SER A 127 7.71 2.99 -12.93
N LYS A 128 9.02 3.20 -13.10
CA LYS A 128 10.02 2.27 -12.57
C LYS A 128 10.01 2.48 -11.05
N ILE A 129 9.23 1.65 -10.35
CA ILE A 129 9.17 1.74 -8.88
C ILE A 129 10.60 1.58 -8.34
N PRO A 130 11.06 2.45 -7.43
CA PRO A 130 12.33 2.24 -6.75
C PRO A 130 12.29 0.84 -6.12
N SER A 131 13.27 -0.02 -6.40
CA SER A 131 13.31 -1.38 -5.86
C SER A 131 12.90 -1.37 -4.39
N SER A 132 11.78 -2.02 -4.07
CA SER A 132 11.38 -2.26 -2.67
C SER A 132 12.61 -2.84 -1.97
N PRO A 133 13.09 -2.27 -0.84
CA PRO A 133 14.14 -2.93 -0.09
C PRO A 133 13.59 -4.31 0.25
N SER A 134 14.14 -5.35 -0.36
CA SER A 134 13.73 -6.75 -0.23
C SER A 134 13.38 -7.07 1.21
N SER A 135 12.10 -6.99 1.57
CA SER A 135 11.63 -7.27 2.92
C SER A 135 11.51 -8.79 3.05
N THR A 136 12.64 -9.48 3.00
CA THR A 136 12.73 -10.92 3.27
C THR A 136 12.75 -11.21 4.77
N GLY A 137 12.51 -10.25 5.65
CA GLY A 137 12.39 -10.58 7.08
C GLY A 137 12.20 -9.38 7.98
N THR A 138 10.96 -8.96 8.22
CA THR A 138 10.68 -8.18 9.44
C THR A 138 9.28 -8.39 10.03
N ILE A 139 8.25 -8.77 9.25
CA ILE A 139 6.88 -8.77 9.82
C ILE A 139 6.53 -10.05 10.60
N LEU A 140 7.20 -11.19 10.37
CA LEU A 140 6.91 -12.42 11.12
C LEU A 140 7.69 -12.56 12.45
N ALA A 141 8.62 -11.66 12.76
CA ALA A 141 9.44 -11.77 13.97
C ALA A 141 8.79 -11.13 15.23
N ALA A 142 7.79 -10.26 15.07
CA ALA A 142 7.27 -9.45 16.18
C ALA A 142 6.18 -10.14 17.05
N LYS A 143 5.80 -11.39 16.80
CA LYS A 143 4.82 -12.11 17.64
C LYS A 143 5.24 -13.51 18.13
N SER A 144 6.52 -13.86 18.08
CA SER A 144 7.05 -15.07 18.74
C SER A 144 7.53 -14.84 20.18
N GLN A 145 7.40 -13.61 20.71
CA GLN A 145 7.85 -13.25 22.07
C GLN A 145 6.72 -13.02 23.07
N ILE A 146 5.44 -13.18 22.67
CA ILE A 146 4.29 -13.15 23.59
C ILE A 146 3.83 -14.60 23.80
N GLY A 147 4.64 -15.40 24.48
CA GLY A 147 4.35 -16.83 24.64
C GLY A 147 5.43 -17.63 25.33
N ASN A 148 6.10 -17.09 26.35
CA ASN A 148 6.77 -17.94 27.35
C ASN A 148 7.03 -17.16 28.65
N GLY A 149 6.16 -17.40 29.63
CA GLY A 149 6.31 -16.96 31.01
C GLY A 149 5.52 -17.88 31.93
N LYS A 150 5.99 -19.12 32.10
CA LYS A 150 5.55 -20.03 33.16
C LYS A 150 6.13 -19.56 34.50
N THR A 151 5.30 -19.40 35.53
CA THR A 151 5.57 -19.83 36.93
C THR A 151 4.26 -19.66 37.72
N SER A 152 3.48 -20.71 37.99
CA SER A 152 3.58 -21.55 39.20
C SER A 152 4.02 -20.77 40.45
N MET A 153 3.05 -20.42 41.30
CA MET A 153 3.25 -20.35 42.74
C MET A 153 2.23 -21.29 43.38
N ASN A 154 2.75 -22.36 43.95
CA ASN A 154 2.21 -23.09 45.09
C ASN A 154 3.41 -23.36 46.01
#